data_AF-A0A968ELE0-F1
#
_entry.id   AF-A0A968ELE0-F1
#
_cell.length_a   1.000
_cell.length_b   1.000
_cell.length_c   1.000
_cell.angle_alpha   90.00
_cell.angle_beta   90.00
_cell.angle_gamma   90.00
#
_symmetry.space_group_name_H-M   'P 1'
#
loop_
_entity.id
_entity.type
_entity.pdbx_description
1 polymer ?
#
loop_
_entity_poly.entity_id
_entity_poly.type
_entity_poly.pdbx_seq_one_letter_code
_entity_poly.pdbx_strand_id
1 'polypeptide(L)' 'TEVRGREVWGHGGSDPGINTDIRLVPEEGVAAIAFINTWGGNPWEITAELLEAAGEL' A
#
# COMPACT_ATOMS: atom_id res chain seq x y z
N THR A 1 -0.23 -9.54 -3.17
CA THR A 1 -1.50 -10.15 -3.61
C THR A 1 -2.34 -10.62 -2.44
N GLU A 2 -1.74 -10.85 -1.25
CA GLU A 2 -2.48 -11.08 -0.01
C GLU A 2 -1.74 -10.43 1.17
N VAL A 3 -2.46 -10.14 2.25
CA VAL A 3 -1.93 -9.71 3.56
C VAL A 3 -2.68 -10.47 4.64
N ARG A 4 -1.98 -11.11 5.59
CA ARG A 4 -2.58 -12.02 6.58
C ARG A 4 -3.55 -13.08 5.98
N GLY A 5 -3.26 -13.57 4.78
CA GLY A 5 -4.09 -14.54 4.07
C GLY A 5 -5.41 -13.99 3.51
N ARG A 6 -5.55 -12.66 3.44
CA ARG A 6 -6.70 -11.96 2.84
C ARG A 6 -6.31 -11.28 1.55
N GLU A 7 -7.24 -11.22 0.60
CA GLU A 7 -7.02 -10.59 -0.69
C GLU A 7 -6.71 -9.09 -0.55
N VAL A 8 -5.72 -8.61 -1.32
CA VAL A 8 -5.34 -7.19 -1.37
C VAL A 8 -5.64 -6.62 -2.74
N TRP A 9 -6.46 -5.57 -2.79
CA TRP A 9 -6.78 -4.83 -4.01
C TRP A 9 -5.97 -3.55 -4.09
N GLY A 10 -5.71 -3.07 -5.30
CA GLY A 10 -5.12 -1.74 -5.49
C GLY A 10 -4.17 -1.63 -6.68
N HIS A 11 -3.52 -0.49 -6.81
CA HIS A 11 -2.58 -0.23 -7.90
C HIS A 11 -1.50 0.76 -7.48
N GLY A 12 -0.38 0.71 -8.21
CA GLY A 12 0.66 1.73 -8.14
C GLY A 12 0.37 2.87 -9.11
N GLY A 13 1.07 3.98 -8.92
CA GLY A 13 1.14 5.10 -9.85
C GLY A 13 2.56 5.66 -9.88
N SER A 14 2.98 6.16 -11.03
CA SER A 14 4.33 6.69 -11.20
C SER A 14 4.33 7.78 -12.27
N ASP A 15 5.04 8.87 -11.98
CA ASP A 15 5.37 9.97 -12.88
C ASP A 15 6.79 10.47 -12.48
N PRO A 16 7.59 11.07 -13.38
CA PRO A 16 8.90 11.61 -13.00
C PRO A 16 8.89 12.47 -11.72
N GLY A 17 9.52 11.95 -10.66
CA GLY A 17 9.63 12.63 -9.36
C GLY A 17 8.49 12.32 -8.37
N ILE A 18 7.51 11.49 -8.72
CA ILE A 18 6.47 11.04 -7.79
C ILE A 18 6.13 9.56 -8.02
N ASN A 19 6.09 8.79 -6.95
CA ASN A 19 5.55 7.43 -6.96
C ASN A 19 4.45 7.32 -5.90
N THR A 20 3.43 6.54 -6.21
CA THR A 20 2.26 6.35 -5.35
C THR A 20 1.87 4.89 -5.30
N ASP A 21 1.27 4.46 -4.20
CA ASP A 21 0.63 3.15 -4.11
C ASP A 21 -0.60 3.24 -3.22
N ILE A 22 -1.69 2.58 -3.64
CA ILE A 22 -2.91 2.43 -2.86
C ILE A 22 -3.23 0.95 -2.73
N ARG A 23 -3.55 0.51 -1.50
CA ARG A 23 -3.91 -0.87 -1.17
C ARG A 23 -5.11 -0.93 -0.24
N LEU A 24 -5.96 -1.91 -0.45
CA LEU A 24 -7.17 -2.14 0.33
C LEU A 24 -7.27 -3.62 0.70
N VAL A 25 -7.74 -3.90 1.92
CA VAL A 25 -8.13 -5.22 2.41
C VAL A 25 -9.64 -5.18 2.68
N PRO A 26 -10.50 -5.46 1.67
CA PRO A 26 -11.93 -5.24 1.78
C PRO A 26 -12.58 -5.96 2.95
N GLU A 27 -12.14 -7.19 3.24
CA GLU A 27 -12.65 -8.03 4.33
C GLU A 27 -12.40 -7.43 5.73
N GLU A 28 -11.36 -6.60 5.88
CA GLU A 28 -11.03 -5.93 7.14
C GLU A 28 -11.56 -4.49 7.20
N GLY A 29 -12.01 -3.93 6.08
CA GLY A 29 -12.35 -2.50 6.00
C GLY A 29 -11.14 -1.58 6.17
N VAL A 30 -9.93 -2.08 5.88
CA VAL A 30 -8.66 -1.35 6.03
C VAL A 30 -8.11 -0.95 4.66
N ALA A 31 -7.50 0.24 4.58
CA ALA A 31 -6.76 0.70 3.42
C ALA A 31 -5.49 1.46 3.82
N ALA A 32 -4.48 1.39 2.94
CA ALA A 32 -3.24 2.15 3.05
C ALA A 32 -2.97 2.89 1.74
N ILE A 33 -2.44 4.11 1.86
CA ILE A 33 -2.02 4.92 0.72
C ILE A 33 -0.68 5.57 1.02
N ALA A 34 0.24 5.50 0.07
CA ALA A 34 1.56 6.11 0.15
C ALA A 34 1.81 7.02 -1.05
N PHE A 35 2.28 8.24 -0.77
CA PHE A 35 2.80 9.19 -1.77
C PHE A 35 4.25 9.50 -1.42
N ILE A 36 5.14 9.35 -2.39
CA ILE A 36 6.54 9.72 -2.24
C ILE A 36 6.97 10.67 -3.35
N ASN A 37 7.76 11.69 -3.01
CA ASN A 37 8.26 12.73 -3.93
C ASN A 37 9.66 12.38 -4.50
N THR A 38 9.93 11.08 -4.64
CA THR A 38 11.17 10.57 -5.20
C THR A 38 10.87 9.33 -6.02
N TRP A 39 11.54 9.21 -7.15
CA TRP A 39 11.45 8.01 -7.98
C TRP A 39 12.18 6.82 -7.35
N GLY A 40 13.16 7.07 -6.46
CA GLY A 40 14.01 6.03 -5.86
C GLY A 40 13.40 5.26 -4.69
N GLY A 41 12.16 5.56 -4.30
CA GLY A 41 11.46 4.83 -3.24
C GLY A 41 10.43 3.84 -3.78
N ASN A 42 10.00 2.94 -2.89
CA ASN A 42 9.03 1.90 -3.21
C ASN A 42 7.75 2.08 -2.35
N PRO A 43 6.73 2.82 -2.83
CA PRO A 43 5.51 3.05 -2.05
C PRO A 43 4.70 1.77 -1.82
N TRP A 44 4.86 0.74 -2.65
CA TRP A 44 4.28 -0.58 -2.41
C TRP A 44 4.72 -1.16 -1.07
N GLU A 45 6.03 -1.15 -0.78
CA GLU A 45 6.57 -1.67 0.48
C GLU A 45 6.01 -0.89 1.68
N ILE A 46 5.90 0.43 1.56
CA ILE A 46 5.31 1.28 2.60
C ILE A 46 3.86 0.89 2.87
N THR A 47 3.04 0.73 1.82
CA THR A 47 1.64 0.32 2.03
C THR A 47 1.51 -1.09 2.60
N ALA A 48 2.41 -2.02 2.26
CA ALA A 48 2.41 -3.36 2.82
C ALA A 48 2.68 -3.34 4.34
N GLU A 49 3.69 -2.60 4.78
CA GLU A 49 4.01 -2.43 6.21
C GLU A 49 2.86 -1.75 6.98
N LEU A 50 2.24 -0.73 6.38
CA LEU A 50 1.07 -0.06 6.98
C LEU A 50 -0.12 -1.01 7.12
N LEU A 51 -0.38 -1.85 6.11
CA LEU A 51 -1.44 -2.85 6.18
C LEU A 51 -1.14 -3.91 7.24
N GLU A 52 0.11 -4.33 7.40
CA GLU A 52 0.53 -5.23 8.48
C GLU A 52 0.28 -4.63 9.86
N ALA A 53 0.76 -3.41 10.11
CA ALA A 53 0.55 -2.71 11.38
C ALA A 53 -0.93 -2.48 11.71
N ALA A 54 -1.78 -2.22 10.70
CA ALA A 54 -3.21 -1.99 10.92
C ALA A 54 -3.95 -3.25 11.42
N GLY A 55 -3.44 -4.45 11.16
CA GLY A 55 -4.02 -5.70 11.66
C GLY A 55 -3.75 -5.97 13.16
N GLU A 56 -2.91 -5.16 13.80
CA GLU A 56 -2.54 -5.28 15.21
C GLU A 56 -3.31 -4.30 16.14
N LEU A 57 -4.17 -3.43 15.58
CA LEU A 57 -4.98 -2.43 16.29
C LEU A 57 -6.37 -2.96 16.68
#